data_AF-A0A922M6W1-F1
#
_entry.id   AF-A0A922M6W1-F1
#
_cell.length_a   1.000
_cell.length_b   1.000
_cell.length_c   1.000
_cell.angle_alpha   90.00
_cell.angle_beta   90.00
_cell.angle_gamma   90.00
#
_symmetry.space_group_name_H-M   'P 1'
#
loop_
_entity.id
_entity.type
_entity.pdbx_description
1 polymer ?
#
loop_
_entity_poly.entity_id
_entity_poly.type
_entity_poly.pdbx_seq_one_letter_code
_entity_poly.pdbx_strand_id
1 'polypeptide(L)'
;MAQGRGYTTLVELLDENGETQQYEAILERVKIFAHWDLRVGTRWEVINASKEEIFEEKPEPNVLNKPVFALPTVGLVRAFDPEAEHLSEKEYREIRFKLLDWVFNRALILGPPLKANRIRLSGPHRAFQAIGG
;
A
#
# COMPACT_ATOMS: atom_id res chain seq x y z
N MET A 1 -13.65 -21.98 -3.68
CA MET A 1 -12.29 -22.50 -3.93
C MET A 1 -11.34 -21.70 -3.06
N ALA A 2 -10.78 -22.31 -2.01
CA ALA A 2 -9.81 -21.65 -1.15
C ALA A 2 -8.48 -21.60 -1.90
N GLN A 3 -8.20 -20.48 -2.58
CA GLN A 3 -6.86 -20.20 -3.06
C GLN A 3 -5.98 -20.09 -1.82
N GLY A 4 -4.95 -20.94 -1.72
CA GLY A 4 -4.02 -20.91 -0.60
C GLY A 4 -3.48 -19.49 -0.45
N ARG A 5 -3.42 -19.00 0.80
CA ARG A 5 -2.78 -17.72 1.12
C ARG A 5 -1.33 -17.78 0.64
N GLY A 6 -1.07 -17.34 -0.59
CA GLY A 6 0.26 -17.18 -1.13
C GLY A 6 0.94 -16.07 -0.37
N TYR A 7 2.00 -16.42 0.35
CA TYR A 7 2.95 -15.46 0.86
C TYR A 7 3.85 -15.01 -0.30
N THR A 8 4.12 -13.72 -0.35
CA THR A 8 5.01 -13.11 -1.32
C THR A 8 5.88 -12.09 -0.61
N THR A 9 7.00 -11.73 -1.23
CA THR A 9 7.88 -10.70 -0.70
C THR A 9 7.65 -9.37 -1.39
N LEU A 10 7.93 -8.26 -0.71
CA LEU A 10 7.85 -6.93 -1.33
C LEU A 10 8.73 -6.82 -2.59
N VAL A 11 9.83 -7.59 -2.64
CA VAL A 11 10.72 -7.66 -3.81
C VAL A 11 10.03 -8.33 -4.99
N GLU A 12 9.35 -9.45 -4.80
CA GLU A 12 8.58 -10.11 -5.87
C GLU A 12 7.41 -9.25 -6.37
N LEU A 13 6.85 -8.41 -5.49
CA LEU A 13 5.83 -7.44 -5.87
C LEU A 13 6.38 -6.27 -6.70
N LEU A 14 7.70 -6.09 -6.79
CA LEU A 14 8.29 -5.13 -7.73
C LEU A 14 8.09 -5.55 -9.19
N ASP A 15 7.79 -6.82 -9.47
CA ASP A 15 7.45 -7.31 -10.80
C ASP A 15 5.94 -7.18 -11.13
N GLU A 16 5.12 -6.61 -10.23
CA GLU A 16 3.68 -6.42 -10.46
C GLU A 16 3.40 -5.39 -11.58
N ASN A 17 2.62 -5.72 -12.60
CA ASN A 17 2.30 -4.78 -13.67
C ASN A 17 0.94 -4.11 -13.47
N GLY A 18 0.82 -2.86 -13.93
CA GLY A 18 -0.45 -2.16 -13.95
C GLY A 18 -1.41 -2.76 -14.98
N GLU A 19 -2.72 -2.64 -14.73
CA GLU A 19 -3.75 -3.14 -15.65
C GLU A 19 -3.76 -2.40 -17.01
N THR A 20 -3.26 -1.16 -17.03
CA THR A 20 -3.16 -0.30 -18.21
C THR A 20 -1.82 0.41 -18.22
N GLN A 21 -1.37 0.91 -19.38
CA GLN A 21 -0.12 1.67 -19.50
C GLN A 21 -0.06 2.88 -18.55
N GLN A 22 -1.19 3.56 -18.33
CA GLN A 22 -1.26 4.68 -17.39
C GLN A 22 -1.06 4.21 -15.95
N TYR A 23 -1.71 3.11 -15.56
CA TYR A 23 -1.57 2.53 -14.23
C TYR A 23 -0.21 1.91 -13.99
N GLU A 24 0.39 1.33 -15.03
CA GLU A 24 1.75 0.81 -14.99
C GLU A 24 2.75 1.93 -14.72
N ALA A 25 2.65 3.06 -15.43
CA ALA A 25 3.50 4.22 -15.19
C ALA A 25 3.33 4.78 -13.75
N ILE A 26 2.11 4.82 -13.23
CA ILE A 26 1.85 5.23 -11.84
C ILE A 26 2.49 4.23 -10.86
N LEU A 27 2.27 2.94 -11.08
CA LEU A 27 2.79 1.87 -10.23
C LEU A 27 4.32 1.86 -10.22
N GLU A 28 4.97 2.04 -11.38
CA GLU A 28 6.43 2.22 -11.48
C GLU A 28 6.91 3.41 -10.67
N ARG A 29 6.26 4.58 -10.76
CA ARG A 29 6.62 5.75 -9.96
C ARG A 29 6.50 5.47 -8.47
N VAL A 30 5.44 4.78 -8.05
CA VAL A 30 5.26 4.38 -6.64
C VAL A 30 6.34 3.40 -6.20
N LYS A 31 6.73 2.43 -7.04
CA LYS A 31 7.83 1.49 -6.76
C LYS A 31 9.18 2.18 -6.64
N ILE A 32 9.49 3.09 -7.56
CA ILE A 32 10.72 3.92 -7.49
C ILE A 32 10.71 4.71 -6.19
N PHE A 33 9.60 5.37 -5.89
CA PHE A 33 9.47 6.16 -4.66
C PHE A 33 9.63 5.29 -3.40
N ALA A 34 9.02 4.11 -3.39
CA ALA A 34 9.20 3.14 -2.32
C ALA A 34 10.64 2.69 -2.19
N HIS A 35 11.32 2.41 -3.30
CA HIS A 35 12.72 2.01 -3.30
C HIS A 35 13.60 3.08 -2.64
N TRP A 36 13.36 4.35 -2.94
CA TRP A 36 14.08 5.49 -2.34
C TRP A 36 13.75 5.69 -0.85
N ASP A 37 12.47 5.69 -0.48
CA ASP A 37 12.00 6.04 0.87
C ASP A 37 12.19 4.88 1.87
N LEU A 38 11.79 3.68 1.47
CA LEU A 38 11.79 2.49 2.33
C LEU A 38 13.11 1.71 2.26
N ARG A 39 14.06 2.13 1.41
CA ARG A 39 15.26 1.37 1.07
C ARG A 39 14.89 -0.08 0.76
N VAL A 40 14.01 -0.27 -0.23
CA VAL A 40 13.45 -1.59 -0.59
C VAL A 40 14.58 -2.56 -0.97
N GLY A 41 14.99 -3.33 0.03
CA GLY A 41 15.95 -4.43 -0.02
C GLY A 41 15.81 -5.35 1.20
N THR A 42 14.80 -5.11 2.03
CA THR A 42 14.49 -5.93 3.20
C THR A 42 13.45 -6.98 2.79
N ARG A 43 13.68 -8.24 3.18
CA ARG A 43 12.74 -9.36 2.98
C ARG A 43 11.51 -9.13 3.86
N TRP A 44 10.54 -8.36 3.37
CA TRP A 44 9.23 -8.21 4.02
C TRP A 44 8.31 -9.25 3.42
N GLU A 45 7.84 -10.17 4.24
CA GLU A 45 6.84 -11.16 3.83
C GLU A 45 5.45 -10.60 4.04
N VAL A 46 4.68 -10.63 2.96
CA VAL A 46 3.30 -10.15 2.94
C VAL A 46 2.38 -11.22 2.38
N ILE A 47 1.16 -11.25 2.92
CA ILE A 47 0.07 -12.08 2.43
C ILE A 47 -0.56 -11.34 1.27
N ASN A 48 -0.78 -12.06 0.16
CA ASN A 48 -1.59 -11.55 -0.94
C ASN A 48 -3.08 -11.58 -0.57
N ALA A 49 -3.47 -10.70 0.35
CA ALA A 49 -4.84 -10.54 0.81
C ALA A 49 -5.57 -9.53 -0.06
N SER A 50 -6.83 -9.82 -0.37
CA SER A 50 -7.71 -8.89 -1.09
C SER A 50 -8.14 -7.74 -0.19
N LYS A 51 -8.57 -6.61 -0.78
CA LYS A 51 -9.12 -5.47 -0.02
C LYS A 51 -10.24 -5.89 0.92
N GLU A 52 -11.14 -6.77 0.50
CA GLU A 52 -12.23 -7.27 1.35
C GLU A 52 -11.71 -8.09 2.55
N GLU A 53 -10.62 -8.84 2.40
CA GLU A 53 -10.02 -9.63 3.50
C GLU A 53 -9.28 -8.76 4.52
N ILE A 54 -8.65 -7.68 4.05
CA ILE A 54 -7.93 -6.71 4.89
C ILE A 54 -8.92 -5.87 5.68
N PHE A 55 -10.00 -5.46 5.03
CA PHE A 55 -10.95 -4.50 5.58
C PHE A 55 -12.16 -5.15 6.23
N GLU A 56 -12.42 -6.44 6.00
CA GLU A 56 -13.55 -7.25 6.53
C GLU A 56 -14.95 -6.69 6.23
N GLU A 57 -15.01 -5.59 5.51
CA GLU A 57 -16.19 -4.89 5.08
C GLU A 57 -15.98 -4.47 3.62
N LYS A 58 -17.09 -4.20 2.92
CA LYS A 58 -16.98 -3.53 1.61
C LYS A 58 -16.19 -2.24 1.82
N PRO A 59 -15.11 -2.02 1.06
CA PRO A 59 -14.25 -0.86 1.26
C PRO A 59 -15.04 0.41 0.89
N GLU A 60 -15.74 0.97 1.88
CA GLU A 60 -16.45 2.23 1.75
C GLU A 60 -15.45 3.39 1.84
N PRO A 61 -15.75 4.53 1.19
CA PRO A 61 -14.86 5.69 1.17
C PRO A 61 -14.39 6.17 2.56
N ASN A 62 -15.23 5.97 3.59
CA ASN A 62 -14.93 6.34 4.98
C ASN A 62 -13.88 5.44 5.65
N VAL A 63 -13.73 4.20 5.20
CA VAL A 63 -12.77 3.24 5.78
C VAL A 63 -11.35 3.46 5.19
N LEU A 64 -11.27 4.11 4.03
CA LEU A 64 -10.02 4.43 3.28
C LEU A 64 -9.23 5.62 3.84
N ASN A 65 -9.80 6.37 4.78
CA ASN A 65 -9.05 7.39 5.52
C ASN A 65 -8.18 6.78 6.63
N LYS A 66 -8.48 5.55 7.06
CA LYS A 66 -7.80 4.88 8.18
C LYS A 66 -6.45 4.20 7.83
N PRO A 67 -6.20 3.63 6.63
CA PRO A 67 -4.93 2.98 6.37
C PRO A 67 -3.78 3.98 6.40
N VAL A 68 -2.76 3.65 7.19
CA VAL A 68 -1.48 4.36 7.22
C VAL A 68 -0.55 3.60 6.30
N PHE A 69 -0.11 4.24 5.23
CA PHE A 69 0.87 3.65 4.31
C PHE A 69 2.29 3.91 4.83
N ALA A 70 3.22 3.04 4.43
CA ALA A 70 4.64 3.18 4.70
C ALA A 70 5.24 4.38 3.95
N LEU A 71 4.63 4.73 2.81
CA LEU A 71 5.04 5.86 2.00
C LEU A 71 4.35 7.14 2.44
N PRO A 72 5.05 8.29 2.41
CA PRO A 72 4.44 9.58 2.67
C PRO A 72 3.38 9.92 1.62
N THR A 73 2.27 10.48 2.10
CA THR A 73 1.11 10.90 1.30
C THR A 73 1.47 11.74 0.08
N VAL A 74 2.38 12.70 0.23
CA VAL A 74 2.79 13.61 -0.85
C VAL A 74 3.45 12.84 -2.00
N GLY A 75 4.25 11.82 -1.69
CA GLY A 75 4.90 10.99 -2.71
C GLY A 75 3.91 10.12 -3.48
N LEU A 76 2.92 9.56 -2.78
CA LEU A 76 1.83 8.80 -3.42
C LEU A 76 1.00 9.67 -4.35
N VAL A 77 0.66 10.89 -3.92
CA VAL A 77 -0.09 11.84 -4.74
C VAL A 77 0.71 12.23 -5.98
N ARG A 78 1.99 12.59 -5.81
CA ARG A 78 2.88 12.93 -6.94
C ARG A 78 3.10 11.80 -7.93
N ALA A 79 2.96 10.54 -7.50
CA ALA A 79 3.04 9.40 -8.40
C ALA A 79 1.84 9.36 -9.37
N PHE A 80 0.64 9.71 -8.89
CA PHE A 80 -0.58 9.80 -9.68
C PHE A 80 -0.64 11.09 -10.50
N ASP A 81 -0.36 12.22 -9.87
CA ASP A 81 -0.33 13.53 -10.50
C ASP A 81 0.93 14.29 -10.08
N PRO A 82 1.98 14.30 -10.93
CA PRO A 82 3.24 14.94 -10.60
C PRO A 82 3.14 16.47 -10.52
N GLU A 83 2.11 17.07 -11.10
CA GLU A 83 1.88 18.53 -11.11
C GLU A 83 0.89 18.98 -10.03
N ALA A 84 0.25 18.05 -9.32
CA ALA A 84 -0.67 18.38 -8.23
C ALA A 84 0.05 19.04 -7.04
N GLU A 85 -0.14 20.35 -6.88
CA GLU A 85 0.27 21.09 -5.67
C GLU A 85 -0.76 20.95 -4.54
N HIS A 86 -2.03 20.77 -4.89
CA HIS A 86 -3.14 20.57 -3.97
C HIS A 86 -4.07 19.48 -4.49
N LEU A 87 -4.58 18.66 -3.58
CA LEU A 87 -5.51 17.59 -3.93
C LEU A 87 -6.75 17.68 -3.03
N SER A 88 -7.93 17.53 -3.63
CA SER A 88 -9.17 17.48 -2.87
C SER A 88 -9.22 16.22 -2.02
N GLU A 89 -9.83 16.25 -0.83
CA GLU A 89 -10.02 15.05 -0.02
C GLU A 89 -10.70 13.90 -0.80
N LYS A 90 -11.61 14.25 -1.71
CA LYS A 90 -12.30 13.28 -2.58
C LYS A 90 -11.32 12.56 -3.51
N GLU A 91 -10.52 13.32 -4.25
CA GLU A 91 -9.50 12.79 -5.16
C GLU A 91 -8.48 11.96 -4.40
N TYR A 92 -8.12 12.39 -3.19
CA TYR A 92 -7.18 11.67 -2.35
C TYR A 92 -7.70 10.29 -1.94
N ARG A 93 -9.00 10.22 -1.61
CA ARG A 93 -9.67 8.96 -1.28
C ARG A 93 -9.72 8.04 -2.50
N GLU A 94 -9.99 8.58 -3.69
CA GLU A 94 -10.00 7.80 -4.94
C GLU A 94 -8.62 7.24 -5.27
N ILE A 95 -7.56 8.04 -5.12
CA ILE A 95 -6.16 7.58 -5.27
C ILE A 95 -5.86 6.45 -4.28
N ARG A 96 -6.20 6.63 -2.99
CA ARG A 96 -6.02 5.58 -1.97
C ARG A 96 -6.80 4.33 -2.29
N PHE A 97 -8.03 4.47 -2.78
CA PHE A 97 -8.83 3.32 -3.20
C PHE A 97 -8.15 2.55 -4.31
N LYS A 98 -7.67 3.26 -5.34
CA LYS A 98 -7.00 2.64 -6.49
C LYS A 98 -5.67 2.01 -6.09
N LEU A 99 -4.93 2.62 -5.17
CA LEU A 99 -3.73 2.03 -4.59
C LEU A 99 -4.01 0.65 -3.97
N LEU A 100 -5.15 0.47 -3.32
CA LEU A 100 -5.53 -0.82 -2.74
C LEU A 100 -5.85 -1.91 -3.77
N ASP A 101 -5.99 -1.62 -5.06
CA ASP A 101 -6.14 -2.65 -6.09
C ASP A 101 -4.81 -3.35 -6.41
N TRP A 102 -3.66 -2.69 -6.17
CA TRP A 102 -2.33 -3.29 -6.36
C TRP A 102 -1.83 -4.00 -5.10
N VAL A 103 -1.34 -5.23 -5.26
CA VAL A 103 -0.79 -6.04 -4.17
C VAL A 103 0.41 -5.34 -3.54
N PHE A 104 1.27 -4.73 -4.37
CA PHE A 104 2.43 -3.96 -3.91
C PHE A 104 2.03 -2.87 -2.92
N ASN A 105 0.98 -2.12 -3.21
CA ASN A 105 0.55 -1.01 -2.38
C ASN A 105 -0.18 -1.47 -1.10
N ARG A 106 -0.92 -2.58 -1.16
CA ARG A 106 -1.49 -3.23 0.03
C ARG A 106 -0.38 -3.69 0.99
N ALA A 107 0.72 -4.22 0.45
CA ALA A 107 1.90 -4.63 1.22
C ALA A 107 2.56 -3.47 2.00
N LEU A 108 2.32 -2.23 1.58
CA LEU A 108 2.83 -1.02 2.21
C LEU A 108 1.93 -0.48 3.34
N ILE A 109 0.81 -1.14 3.66
CA ILE A 109 -0.06 -0.71 4.77
C ILE A 109 0.62 -1.04 6.11
N LEU A 110 0.90 -0.01 6.90
CA LEU A 110 1.49 -0.07 8.25
C LEU A 110 0.45 0.03 9.36
N GLY A 111 -0.71 0.60 9.10
CA GLY A 111 -1.72 0.81 10.12
C GLY A 111 -3.13 0.88 9.54
N PRO A 112 -4.17 0.73 10.38
CA PRO A 112 -4.11 0.37 11.80
C PRO A 112 -3.54 -1.05 12.04
N PRO A 113 -2.90 -1.33 13.20
CA PRO A 113 -2.12 -2.56 13.43
C PRO A 113 -2.88 -3.86 13.14
N LEU A 114 -4.18 -3.91 13.46
CA LEU A 114 -5.03 -5.07 13.17
C LEU A 114 -5.10 -5.41 11.68
N LYS A 115 -5.09 -4.39 10.81
CA LYS A 115 -5.11 -4.55 9.35
C LYS A 115 -3.72 -4.84 8.81
N ALA A 116 -2.71 -4.14 9.34
CA ALA A 116 -1.32 -4.36 8.95
C ALA A 116 -0.85 -5.79 9.30
N ASN A 117 -1.24 -6.34 10.45
CA ASN A 117 -0.90 -7.71 10.86
C ASN A 117 -1.59 -8.79 10.02
N ARG A 118 -2.69 -8.47 9.33
CA ARG A 118 -3.33 -9.39 8.38
C ARG A 118 -2.58 -9.51 7.06
N ILE A 119 -1.74 -8.51 6.76
CA ILE A 119 -0.97 -8.45 5.53
C ILE A 119 0.46 -8.83 5.82
N ARG A 120 1.07 -8.28 6.87
CA ARG A 120 2.50 -8.44 7.15
C ARG A 120 2.73 -9.64 8.06
N LEU A 121 3.45 -10.62 7.53
CA LEU A 121 3.96 -11.77 8.29
C LEU A 121 5.32 -11.44 8.92
N SER A 122 6.14 -10.65 8.22
CA SER A 122 7.41 -10.11 8.72
C SER A 122 7.64 -8.70 8.16
N GLY A 123 8.38 -7.86 8.88
CA GLY A 123 8.60 -6.45 8.51
C GLY A 123 9.93 -5.91 9.01
N PRO A 124 10.31 -4.68 8.61
CA PRO A 124 11.50 -4.05 9.14
C PRO A 124 11.23 -3.83 10.63
N HIS A 125 12.18 -4.22 11.47
CA HIS A 125 12.15 -3.92 12.89
C HIS A 125 12.36 -2.42 13.09
N ARG A 126 11.36 -1.60 12.75
CA ARG A 126 11.26 -0.23 13.20
C ARG A 126 10.11 -0.16 14.17
N ALA A 127 10.50 -0.21 15.45
CA ALA A 127 9.76 0.18 16.62
C ALA A 127 8.53 1.05 16.30
N PHE A 128 7.38 0.41 16.13
CA PHE A 128 6.10 1.04 16.47
C PHE A 128 5.87 0.83 17.99
N GLN A 129 6.88 1.21 18.77
CA GLN A 129 6.76 1.50 20.20
C GLN A 129 7.04 3.00 20.32
N ALA A 130 5.98 3.80 20.32
CA ALA A 130 5.88 5.10 21.00
C ALA A 130 4.72 5.92 20.40
N ILE A 131 3.48 5.44 20.56
CA ILE A 131 2.37 6.36 20.89
C ILE A 131 1.45 5.62 21.87
N GLY A 132 1.99 5.35 23.06
CA GLY A 132 1.21 5.21 24.27
C GLY A 132 1.65 6.35 25.20
N GLY A 133 0.71 7.22 25.55
CA GLY A 133 0.90 8.40 26.39
C GLY A 133 -0.36 9.23 26.38
#